data_AF-A0A9N9N7K9-F1
#
_entry.id   AF-A0A9N9N7K9-F1
#
_cell.length_a   1.000
_cell.length_b   1.000
_cell.length_c   1.000
_cell.angle_alpha   90.00
_cell.angle_beta   90.00
_cell.angle_gamma   90.00
#
_symmetry.space_group_name_H-M   'P 1'
#
loop_
_entity.id
_entity.type
_entity.pdbx_description
1 polymer ?
#
loop_
_entity_poly.entity_id
_entity_poly.type
_entity_poly.pdbx_seq_one_letter_code
_entity_poly.pdbx_strand_id
1 'polypeptide(L)'
;MYNPVIEIAYLIDSRFQGKTLNNDIMTTVSNFVQKHYPETCTKIYSQLLEYLNHSGPFNNTMAWESVNSVDQLTWWSGKFSNSAPELVQFAKRILTIPTSSAAAERNWSNFSYIHSIKRNRLKPSNVFKLVYIFSNSKLNNSYNTKKELFSKKIEIDNIDCFDIDKFDLENDFWEDIFYD
;
A
#
# COMPACT_ATOMS: atom_id res chain seq x y z
N MET A 1 13.66 4.00 -16.61
CA MET A 1 12.20 4.12 -16.69
C MET A 1 11.66 3.85 -15.30
N TYR A 2 10.94 4.79 -14.70
CA TYR A 2 10.25 4.53 -13.44
C TYR A 2 9.15 3.50 -13.70
N ASN A 3 8.90 2.62 -12.73
CA ASN A 3 7.77 1.70 -12.80
C ASN A 3 6.48 2.56 -12.83
N PRO A 4 5.52 2.31 -13.73
CA PRO A 4 4.28 3.09 -13.85
C PRO A 4 3.55 3.24 -12.51
N VAL A 5 3.66 2.24 -11.62
CA VAL A 5 3.09 2.28 -10.27
C VAL A 5 3.65 3.43 -9.43
N ILE A 6 4.94 3.77 -9.57
CA ILE A 6 5.56 4.86 -8.81
C ILE A 6 4.98 6.21 -9.26
N GLU A 7 4.74 6.37 -10.56
CA GLU A 7 4.13 7.58 -11.13
C GLU A 7 2.67 7.71 -10.65
N ILE A 8 1.92 6.61 -10.65
CA ILE A 8 0.55 6.55 -10.14
C ILE A 8 0.52 6.86 -8.63
N ALA A 9 1.46 6.34 -7.85
CA ALA A 9 1.56 6.64 -6.42
C ALA A 9 1.81 8.13 -6.16
N TYR A 10 2.68 8.76 -6.97
CA TYR A 10 2.96 10.19 -6.87
C TYR A 10 1.75 11.07 -7.26
N LEU A 11 0.90 10.58 -8.17
CA LEU A 11 -0.36 11.24 -8.53
C LEU A 11 -1.40 11.16 -7.40
N ILE A 12 -1.51 9.98 -6.78
CA ILE A 12 -2.51 9.67 -5.73
C ILE A 12 -2.10 10.22 -4.37
N ASP A 13 -0.83 10.53 -4.14
CA ASP A 13 -0.40 11.18 -2.91
C ASP A 13 -0.93 12.62 -2.86
N SER A 14 -1.76 12.90 -1.86
CA SER A 14 -2.41 14.20 -1.65
C SER A 14 -1.43 15.36 -1.41
N ARG A 15 -0.18 15.05 -1.06
CA ARG A 15 0.88 16.07 -0.91
C ARG A 15 1.43 16.52 -2.26
N PHE A 16 1.50 15.62 -3.22
CA PHE A 16 2.23 15.83 -4.47
C PHE A 16 1.30 16.08 -5.66
N GLN A 17 0.17 15.37 -5.74
CA GLN A 17 -0.89 15.54 -6.74
C GLN A 17 -0.38 15.62 -8.20
N GLY A 18 0.77 15.00 -8.51
CA GLY A 18 1.36 15.08 -9.84
C GLY A 18 1.88 16.45 -10.28
N LYS A 19 2.20 17.38 -9.37
CA LYS A 19 2.76 18.71 -9.71
C LYS A 19 4.06 18.68 -10.53
N THR A 20 4.73 17.53 -10.63
CA THR A 20 6.01 17.32 -11.35
C THR A 20 5.88 16.30 -12.49
N LEU A 21 4.65 15.93 -12.86
CA LEU A 21 4.36 14.78 -13.71
C LEU A 21 4.05 15.17 -15.17
N ASN A 22 4.44 14.30 -16.11
CA ASN A 22 4.33 14.46 -17.56
C ASN A 22 2.88 14.33 -18.06
N ASN A 23 2.52 14.97 -19.19
CA ASN A 23 1.13 15.02 -19.69
C ASN A 23 0.51 13.64 -19.99
N ASP A 24 1.33 12.60 -20.21
CA ASP A 24 0.87 11.27 -20.60
C ASP A 24 0.48 10.34 -19.43
N ILE A 25 0.56 10.80 -18.17
CA ILE A 25 0.35 9.93 -17.00
C ILE A 25 -1.10 9.48 -16.86
N MET A 26 -2.06 10.29 -17.30
CA MET A 26 -3.46 9.86 -17.34
C MET A 26 -3.68 8.66 -18.28
N THR A 27 -2.90 8.57 -19.36
CA THR A 27 -2.88 7.41 -20.25
C THR A 27 -2.28 6.19 -19.55
N THR A 28 -1.17 6.37 -18.83
CA THR A 28 -0.53 5.32 -18.03
C THR A 28 -1.48 4.79 -16.95
N VAL A 29 -2.16 5.67 -16.21
CA VAL A 29 -3.16 5.32 -15.19
C VAL A 29 -4.31 4.56 -15.83
N SER A 30 -4.84 5.04 -16.96
CA SER A 30 -5.97 4.39 -17.65
C SER A 30 -5.62 2.97 -18.08
N ASN A 31 -4.43 2.77 -18.67
CA ASN A 31 -3.95 1.45 -19.07
C ASN A 31 -3.76 0.53 -17.86
N PHE A 32 -3.19 1.04 -16.77
CA PHE A 32 -2.98 0.26 -15.55
C PHE A 32 -4.31 -0.16 -14.89
N VAL A 33 -5.25 0.78 -14.76
CA VAL A 33 -6.57 0.52 -14.17
C VAL A 33 -7.36 -0.43 -15.06
N GLN A 34 -7.31 -0.28 -16.38
CA GLN A 34 -8.01 -1.20 -17.30
C GLN A 34 -7.45 -2.63 -17.23
N LYS A 35 -6.13 -2.76 -17.05
CA LYS A 35 -5.46 -4.07 -16.92
C LYS A 35 -5.81 -4.77 -15.62
N HIS A 36 -5.73 -4.08 -14.47
CA HIS A 36 -5.86 -4.70 -13.15
C HIS A 36 -7.27 -4.57 -12.52
N TYR A 37 -8.11 -3.67 -13.02
CA TYR A 37 -9.45 -3.37 -12.48
C TYR A 37 -10.50 -3.19 -13.59
N PRO A 38 -10.70 -4.18 -14.48
CA PRO A 38 -11.55 -4.01 -15.66
C PRO A 38 -13.01 -3.69 -15.30
N GLU A 39 -13.56 -4.28 -14.23
CA GLU A 39 -14.95 -4.10 -13.84
C GLU A 39 -15.24 -2.72 -13.22
N THR A 40 -14.22 -2.10 -12.61
CA THR A 40 -14.38 -0.88 -11.80
C THR A 40 -13.67 0.33 -12.43
N CYS A 41 -13.06 0.15 -13.61
CA CYS A 41 -12.21 1.15 -14.25
C CYS A 41 -12.89 2.51 -14.45
N THR A 42 -14.15 2.52 -14.88
CA THR A 42 -14.92 3.74 -15.15
C THR A 42 -15.17 4.56 -13.88
N LYS A 43 -15.47 3.89 -12.76
CA LYS A 43 -15.70 4.52 -11.46
C LYS A 43 -14.42 5.06 -10.84
N ILE A 44 -13.34 4.28 -10.90
CA ILE A 44 -12.01 4.72 -10.44
C ILE A 44 -11.60 5.97 -11.20
N TYR A 45 -11.79 5.97 -12.52
CA TYR A 45 -11.43 7.11 -13.36
C TYR A 45 -12.29 8.35 -13.09
N SER A 46 -13.61 8.21 -12.94
CA SER A 46 -14.48 9.34 -12.62
C SER A 46 -14.15 9.96 -11.25
N GLN A 47 -13.97 9.13 -10.22
CA GLN A 47 -13.57 9.58 -8.89
C GLN A 47 -12.19 10.23 -8.90
N LEU A 48 -11.26 9.71 -9.71
CA LEU A 48 -9.92 10.29 -9.87
C LEU A 48 -10.00 11.70 -10.48
N LEU A 49 -10.87 11.91 -11.48
CA LEU A 49 -11.08 13.24 -12.05
C LEU A 49 -11.71 14.21 -11.03
N GLU A 50 -12.64 13.75 -10.20
CA GLU A 50 -13.19 14.56 -9.11
C GLU A 50 -12.11 14.96 -8.10
N TYR A 51 -11.23 14.02 -7.74
CA TYR A 51 -10.09 14.25 -6.86
C TYR A 51 -9.12 15.29 -7.43
N LEU A 52 -8.71 15.15 -8.70
CA LEU A 52 -7.78 16.08 -9.35
C LEU A 52 -8.36 17.49 -9.48
N ASN A 53 -9.68 17.60 -9.70
CA ASN A 53 -10.37 18.88 -9.81
C ASN A 53 -10.80 19.47 -8.45
N HIS A 54 -10.46 18.83 -7.32
CA HIS A 54 -10.96 19.21 -6.00
C HIS A 54 -12.49 19.39 -5.95
N SER A 55 -13.22 18.54 -6.67
CA SER A 55 -14.66 18.62 -6.84
C SER A 55 -15.38 17.52 -6.05
N GLY A 56 -16.70 17.67 -5.90
CA GLY A 56 -17.56 16.71 -5.22
C GLY A 56 -17.11 16.44 -3.77
N PRO A 57 -16.86 15.17 -3.39
CA PRO A 57 -16.45 14.84 -2.03
C PRO A 57 -15.06 15.37 -1.65
N PHE A 58 -14.24 15.75 -2.63
CA PHE A 58 -12.89 16.28 -2.42
C PHE A 58 -12.85 17.81 -2.28
N ASN A 59 -13.98 18.52 -2.31
CA ASN A 59 -14.03 19.97 -2.11
C ASN A 59 -13.96 20.40 -0.62
N ASN A 60 -13.43 19.55 0.26
CA ASN A 60 -13.37 19.85 1.69
C ASN A 60 -12.03 20.46 2.08
N THR A 61 -12.02 21.76 2.39
CA THR A 61 -10.82 22.50 2.80
C THR A 61 -10.13 21.88 4.03
N MET A 62 -10.89 21.48 5.05
CA MET A 62 -10.33 20.88 6.27
C MET A 62 -9.62 19.55 5.97
N ALA A 63 -10.13 18.76 5.02
CA ALA A 63 -9.47 17.53 4.62
C ALA A 63 -8.10 17.82 4.00
N TRP A 64 -8.00 18.82 3.12
CA TRP A 64 -6.73 19.20 2.48
C TRP A 64 -5.72 19.82 3.45
N GLU A 65 -6.18 20.57 4.45
CA GLU A 65 -5.30 21.11 5.49
C GLU A 65 -4.68 19.99 6.37
N SER A 66 -5.41 18.89 6.56
CA SER A 66 -4.95 17.76 7.37
C SER A 66 -3.90 16.87 6.67
N VAL A 67 -3.66 17.06 5.37
CA VAL A 67 -2.77 16.22 4.53
C VAL A 67 -1.35 16.09 5.11
N ASN A 68 -0.80 17.16 5.68
CA ASN A 68 0.54 17.14 6.25
C ASN A 68 0.58 16.64 7.70
N SER A 69 -0.58 16.53 8.35
CA SER A 69 -0.69 16.16 9.77
C SER A 69 -1.05 14.69 9.97
N VAL A 70 -1.56 14.03 8.93
CA VAL A 70 -2.09 12.67 8.98
C VAL A 70 -1.36 11.80 7.96
N ASP A 71 -1.16 10.52 8.29
CA ASP A 71 -0.60 9.56 7.33
C ASP A 71 -1.50 9.41 6.08
N GLN A 72 -0.88 9.23 4.92
CA GLN A 72 -1.57 9.20 3.63
C GLN A 72 -2.64 8.10 3.55
N LEU A 73 -2.41 6.93 4.15
CA LEU A 73 -3.39 5.83 4.18
C LEU A 73 -4.58 6.18 5.08
N THR A 74 -4.32 6.89 6.17
CA THR A 74 -5.34 7.35 7.11
C THR A 74 -6.17 8.47 6.50
N TRP A 75 -5.52 9.39 5.76
CA TRP A 75 -6.19 10.46 5.02
C TRP A 75 -7.18 9.91 3.99
N TRP A 76 -6.74 8.93 3.18
CA TRP A 76 -7.60 8.24 2.22
C TRP A 76 -8.74 7.46 2.89
N SER A 77 -8.46 6.78 4.00
CA SER A 77 -9.46 5.96 4.73
C SER A 77 -10.47 6.78 5.54
N GLY A 78 -10.24 8.09 5.72
CA GLY A 78 -11.11 8.96 6.48
C GLY A 78 -12.43 9.26 5.78
N LYS A 79 -12.67 10.54 5.46
CA LYS A 79 -13.96 11.01 4.94
C LYS A 79 -14.30 10.50 3.54
N PHE A 80 -13.33 9.98 2.78
CA PHE A 80 -13.51 9.61 1.38
C PHE A 80 -13.99 8.17 1.18
N SER A 81 -13.85 7.30 2.19
CA SER A 81 -14.21 5.88 2.09
C SER A 81 -15.65 5.63 1.66
N ASN A 82 -16.58 6.50 2.07
CA ASN A 82 -18.01 6.36 1.70
C ASN A 82 -18.35 7.04 0.37
N SER A 83 -17.62 8.08 -0.01
CA SER A 83 -17.95 8.89 -1.18
C SER A 83 -17.21 8.46 -2.45
N ALA A 84 -16.01 7.91 -2.31
CA ALA A 84 -15.20 7.40 -3.40
C ALA A 84 -14.54 6.05 -3.02
N PRO A 85 -15.34 5.00 -2.70
CA PRO A 85 -14.81 3.75 -2.16
C PRO A 85 -13.84 3.06 -3.12
N GLU A 86 -14.13 3.07 -4.42
CA GLU A 86 -13.31 2.44 -5.44
C GLU A 86 -11.94 3.11 -5.58
N LEU A 87 -11.89 4.46 -5.59
CA LEU A 87 -10.65 5.21 -5.62
C LEU A 87 -9.86 5.07 -4.31
N VAL A 88 -10.53 5.05 -3.16
CA VAL A 88 -9.87 4.87 -1.86
C VAL A 88 -9.21 3.49 -1.78
N GLN A 89 -9.88 2.44 -2.23
CA GLN A 89 -9.30 1.10 -2.26
C GLN A 89 -8.10 1.04 -3.21
N PHE A 90 -8.22 1.64 -4.40
CA PHE A 90 -7.12 1.76 -5.35
C PHE A 90 -5.93 2.52 -4.75
N ALA A 91 -6.19 3.67 -4.13
CA ALA A 91 -5.17 4.51 -3.51
C ALA A 91 -4.43 3.79 -2.38
N LYS A 92 -5.16 3.10 -1.49
CA LYS A 92 -4.56 2.30 -0.42
C LYS A 92 -3.62 1.25 -0.99
N ARG A 93 -4.06 0.49 -1.99
CA ARG A 93 -3.24 -0.54 -2.64
C ARG A 93 -1.97 0.07 -3.23
N ILE A 94 -2.09 1.14 -4.02
CA ILE A 94 -0.95 1.82 -4.66
C ILE A 94 0.02 2.44 -3.63
N LEU A 95 -0.47 2.95 -2.50
CA LEU A 95 0.38 3.57 -1.48
C LEU A 95 1.05 2.56 -0.54
N THR A 96 0.48 1.35 -0.42
CA THR A 96 1.12 0.25 0.32
C THR A 96 2.23 -0.45 -0.45
N ILE A 97 2.42 -0.10 -1.73
CA ILE A 97 3.43 -0.73 -2.57
C ILE A 97 4.82 -0.36 -2.04
N PRO A 98 5.65 -1.35 -1.65
CA PRO A 98 6.98 -1.06 -1.12
C PRO A 98 7.85 -0.47 -2.24
N THR A 99 8.20 0.81 -2.11
CA THR A 99 9.01 1.53 -3.10
C THR A 99 10.51 1.28 -2.96
N SER A 100 10.96 0.63 -1.88
CA SER A 100 12.40 0.40 -1.63
C SER A 100 12.88 -0.96 -2.15
N SER A 101 13.98 -0.98 -2.92
CA SER A 101 14.71 -2.21 -3.24
C SER A 101 15.15 -2.96 -1.98
N ALA A 102 15.40 -2.26 -0.88
CA ALA A 102 15.77 -2.85 0.41
C ALA A 102 14.74 -3.85 0.95
N ALA A 103 13.44 -3.68 0.65
CA ALA A 103 12.42 -4.66 1.02
C ALA A 103 12.59 -5.96 0.21
N ALA A 104 12.83 -5.84 -1.09
CA ALA A 104 13.13 -6.96 -1.97
C ALA A 104 14.45 -7.63 -1.57
N GLU A 105 15.51 -6.87 -1.29
CA GLU A 105 16.82 -7.39 -0.84
C GLU A 105 16.70 -8.20 0.46
N ARG A 106 15.89 -7.74 1.43
CA ARG A 106 15.60 -8.53 2.64
C ARG A 106 14.86 -9.82 2.33
N ASN A 107 13.91 -9.79 1.39
CA ASN A 107 13.21 -11.00 0.95
C ASN A 107 14.21 -11.98 0.30
N TRP A 108 15.03 -11.52 -0.63
CA TRP A 108 16.07 -12.31 -1.28
C TRP A 108 17.10 -12.87 -0.29
N SER A 109 17.46 -12.11 0.75
CA SER A 109 18.30 -12.60 1.83
C SER A 109 17.66 -13.76 2.60
N ASN A 110 16.35 -13.68 2.89
CA ASN A 110 15.61 -14.78 3.51
C ASN A 110 15.57 -16.03 2.62
N PHE A 111 15.35 -15.85 1.31
CA PHE A 111 15.45 -16.94 0.33
C PHE A 111 16.84 -17.59 0.35
N SER A 112 17.91 -16.80 0.32
CA SER A 112 19.29 -17.29 0.39
C SER A 112 19.57 -18.06 1.70
N TYR A 113 19.05 -17.58 2.83
CA TYR A 113 19.16 -18.24 4.13
C TYR A 113 18.43 -19.60 4.17
N ILE A 114 17.20 -19.65 3.66
CA ILE A 114 16.38 -20.87 3.63
C ILE A 114 16.95 -21.88 2.63
N HIS A 115 17.44 -21.40 1.49
CA HIS A 115 18.07 -22.17 0.42
C HIS A 115 19.60 -22.34 0.62
N SER A 116 20.11 -22.25 1.86
CA SER A 116 21.55 -22.43 2.08
C SER A 116 22.03 -23.77 1.52
N ILE A 117 23.30 -23.84 1.09
CA ILE A 117 23.90 -24.98 0.37
C ILE A 117 23.71 -26.33 1.12
N LYS A 118 23.48 -26.31 2.44
CA LYS A 118 23.20 -27.50 3.27
C LYS A 118 21.74 -28.00 3.22
N ARG A 119 20.77 -27.21 2.73
CA ARG A 119 19.32 -27.53 2.60
C ARG A 119 18.86 -27.67 1.14
N ASN A 120 19.77 -28.06 0.24
CA ASN A 120 19.62 -28.00 -1.22
C ASN A 120 18.67 -29.04 -1.85
N ARG A 121 17.76 -29.66 -1.07
CA ARG A 121 16.78 -30.66 -1.53
C ARG A 121 15.33 -30.18 -1.46
N LEU A 122 15.10 -28.90 -1.18
CA LEU A 122 13.75 -28.33 -1.13
C LEU A 122 13.25 -28.04 -2.55
N LYS A 123 12.04 -28.48 -2.87
CA LYS A 123 11.35 -28.06 -4.09
C LYS A 123 11.06 -26.55 -4.01
N PRO A 124 11.08 -25.81 -5.14
CA PRO A 124 10.79 -24.37 -5.14
C PRO A 124 9.49 -24.00 -4.42
N SER A 125 8.41 -24.75 -4.63
CA SER A 125 7.12 -24.54 -3.96
C SER A 125 7.19 -24.63 -2.43
N ASN A 126 8.06 -25.48 -1.89
CA ASN A 126 8.28 -25.58 -0.45
C ASN A 126 9.13 -24.42 0.07
N VAL A 127 10.07 -23.92 -0.73
CA VAL A 127 10.88 -22.75 -0.37
C VAL A 127 10.00 -21.51 -0.26
N PHE A 128 9.11 -21.26 -1.22
CA PHE A 128 8.15 -20.15 -1.16
C PHE A 128 7.29 -20.19 0.11
N LYS A 129 6.72 -21.36 0.43
CA LYS A 129 5.94 -21.56 1.66
C LYS A 129 6.77 -21.29 2.92
N LEU A 130 8.01 -21.75 2.96
CA LEU A 130 8.90 -21.52 4.10
C LEU A 130 9.27 -20.05 4.25
N VAL A 131 9.57 -19.34 3.15
CA VAL A 131 9.86 -17.90 3.18
C VAL A 131 8.64 -17.11 3.63
N TYR A 132 7.45 -17.47 3.16
CA TYR A 132 6.19 -16.88 3.61
C TYR A 132 5.99 -17.05 5.11
N ILE A 133 6.07 -18.30 5.61
CA ILE A 133 5.92 -18.61 7.05
C ILE A 133 7.00 -17.86 7.85
N PHE A 134 8.25 -17.88 7.41
CA PHE A 134 9.37 -17.22 8.09
C PHE A 134 9.18 -15.71 8.18
N SER A 135 8.79 -15.08 7.08
CA SER A 135 8.58 -13.63 7.01
C SER A 135 7.40 -13.20 7.88
N ASN A 136 6.27 -13.90 7.78
CA ASN A 136 5.08 -13.60 8.58
C ASN A 136 5.29 -13.88 10.07
N SER A 137 6.01 -14.96 10.42
CA SER A 137 6.36 -15.23 11.82
C SER A 137 7.23 -14.11 12.40
N LYS A 138 8.18 -13.59 11.62
CA LYS A 138 9.02 -12.45 12.04
C LYS A 138 8.22 -11.16 12.19
N LEU A 139 7.29 -10.89 11.28
CA LEU A 139 6.39 -9.74 11.36
C LEU A 139 5.47 -9.85 12.58
N ASN A 140 4.83 -11.01 12.80
CA ASN A 140 3.97 -11.25 13.95
C ASN A 140 4.73 -11.13 15.28
N ASN A 141 5.94 -11.67 15.37
CA ASN A 141 6.76 -11.54 16.57
C ASN A 141 7.16 -10.08 16.83
N SER A 142 7.54 -9.33 15.79
CA SER A 142 7.85 -7.90 15.90
C SER A 142 6.62 -7.08 16.29
N TYR A 143 5.46 -7.38 15.70
CA TYR A 143 4.19 -6.76 16.04
C TYR A 143 3.80 -7.06 17.49
N ASN A 144 3.85 -8.31 17.93
CA ASN A 144 3.52 -8.70 19.30
C ASN A 144 4.48 -8.04 20.30
N THR A 145 5.78 -7.99 19.99
CA THR A 145 6.78 -7.30 20.83
C THR A 145 6.48 -5.80 20.91
N LYS A 146 6.18 -5.16 19.77
CA LYS A 146 5.78 -3.74 19.73
C LYS A 146 4.48 -3.53 20.49
N LYS A 147 3.49 -4.40 20.32
CA LYS A 147 2.20 -4.36 21.01
C LYS A 147 2.39 -4.45 22.51
N GLU A 148 3.19 -5.40 23.01
CA GLU A 148 3.54 -5.51 24.43
C GLU A 148 4.27 -4.26 24.95
N LEU A 149 5.19 -3.70 24.17
CA LEU A 149 5.88 -2.44 24.50
C LEU A 149 4.91 -1.25 24.53
N PHE A 150 3.98 -1.18 23.58
CA PHE A 150 2.93 -0.16 23.53
C PHE A 150 1.94 -0.35 24.67
N SER A 151 1.50 -1.57 24.99
CA SER A 151 0.61 -1.86 26.12
C SER A 151 1.26 -1.47 27.45
N LYS A 152 2.56 -1.77 27.65
CA LYS A 152 3.32 -1.29 28.82
C LYS A 152 3.48 0.24 28.85
N LYS A 153 3.48 0.90 27.68
CA LYS A 153 3.58 2.35 27.57
C LYS A 153 2.23 3.03 27.80
N ILE A 154 1.13 2.40 27.37
CA ILE A 154 -0.26 2.83 27.60
C ILE A 154 -0.64 2.65 29.08
N GLU A 155 -0.11 1.65 29.79
CA GLU A 155 -0.24 1.55 31.25
C GLU A 155 0.43 2.73 32.00
N ILE A 156 1.38 3.43 31.36
CA ILE A 156 2.06 4.61 31.93
C ILE A 156 1.32 5.90 31.57
N ASP A 157 0.70 5.96 30.38
CA ASP A 157 0.00 7.13 29.85
C ASP A 157 -1.44 6.75 29.48
N ASN A 158 -2.36 6.72 30.45
CA ASN A 158 -3.80 6.56 30.20
C ASN A 158 -4.33 7.68 29.28
N ILE A 159 -4.40 7.44 27.96
CA ILE A 159 -5.37 7.99 27.00
C ILE A 159 -5.50 6.99 25.83
N ASP A 160 -6.75 6.71 25.44
CA ASP A 160 -7.20 5.78 24.39
C ASP A 160 -6.35 5.78 23.12
N CYS A 161 -5.91 4.58 22.71
CA CYS A 161 -5.28 4.32 21.42
C CYS A 161 -6.28 3.57 20.53
N PHE A 162 -6.78 4.28 19.51
CA PHE A 162 -7.60 3.75 18.42
C PHE A 162 -6.98 2.50 17.77
N ASP A 163 -7.82 1.49 17.56
CA ASP A 163 -7.49 0.26 16.86
C ASP A 163 -7.05 0.55 15.41
N ILE A 164 -5.81 0.21 15.09
CA ILE A 164 -5.33 0.12 13.71
C ILE A 164 -5.70 -1.28 13.23
N ASP A 165 -6.79 -1.37 12.47
CA ASP A 165 -7.28 -2.62 11.91
C ASP A 165 -6.21 -3.36 11.10
N LYS A 166 -6.26 -4.68 11.26
CA LYS A 166 -5.48 -5.70 10.59
C LYS A 166 -5.57 -5.50 9.07
N PHE A 167 -4.46 -5.09 8.46
CA PHE A 167 -4.35 -4.99 7.01
C PHE A 167 -4.28 -6.40 6.43
N ASP A 168 -5.42 -6.93 5.99
CA ASP A 168 -5.48 -8.19 5.26
C ASP A 168 -4.82 -7.99 3.89
N LEU A 169 -3.52 -8.30 3.85
CA LEU A 169 -2.75 -8.47 2.62
C LEU A 169 -3.23 -9.76 1.93
N GLU A 170 -4.34 -9.68 1.21
CA GLU A 170 -4.61 -10.67 0.17
C GLU A 170 -3.48 -10.57 -0.86
N ASN A 171 -2.69 -11.64 -0.92
CA ASN A 171 -1.39 -11.72 -1.57
C ASN A 171 -1.49 -11.80 -3.10
N ASP A 172 -2.68 -12.03 -3.65
CA ASP A 172 -2.90 -12.26 -5.08
C ASP A 172 -2.67 -10.98 -5.90
N PHE A 173 -2.83 -9.80 -5.29
CA PHE A 173 -2.60 -8.52 -5.97
C PHE A 173 -1.12 -8.23 -6.25
N TRP A 174 -0.21 -8.73 -5.41
CA TRP A 174 1.20 -8.39 -5.47
C TRP A 174 1.97 -9.19 -6.51
N GLU A 175 1.57 -10.44 -6.76
CA GLU A 175 2.22 -11.27 -7.78
C GLU A 175 1.94 -10.71 -9.20
N ASP A 176 0.72 -10.23 -9.47
CA ASP A 176 0.32 -9.70 -10.77
C ASP A 176 0.99 -8.37 -11.17
N ILE A 177 1.47 -7.57 -10.20
CA ILE A 177 2.08 -6.25 -10.47
C ILE A 177 3.60 -6.33 -10.65
N PHE A 178 4.24 -7.29 -9.98
CA PHE A 178 5.70 -7.35 -9.89
C PHE A 178 6.34 -8.50 -10.67
N TYR A 179 5.55 -9.47 -11.14
CA TYR A 179 6.05 -10.67 -11.84
C TYR A 179 5.52 -10.85 -13.27
N ASP A 180 5.05 -9.76 -13.90
CA ASP A 180 4.71 -9.71 -15.33
C ASP A 180 5.91 -9.27 -16.20
#